data_AF-A0A1A8VT81-F1
#
_entry.id   AF-A0A1A8VT81-F1
#
_cell.length_a   1.000
_cell.length_b   1.000
_cell.length_c   1.000
_cell.angle_alpha   90.00
_cell.angle_beta   90.00
_cell.angle_gamma   90.00
#
_symmetry.space_group_name_H-M   'P 1'
#
loop_
_entity.id
_entity.type
_entity.pdbx_description
1 polymer ?
#
loop_
_entity_poly.entity_id
_entity_poly.type
_entity_poly.pdbx_seq_one_letter_code
_entity_poly.pdbx_strand_id
1 'polypeptide(L)'
;MTDGGESTCNNNKSYICFSEYVEYAEDIDEKSIDPTIKNNCNFSSSDKICSQIPSSDKICVQFKHIYQSLSSTLEDLDQKSRPLKEDDFVFLNYWLNNKLKGHNNYPSVTVADFFKELKSKNNDFFTAASIESKFRDIDPGQLENMKTLYGLYNFTNKIINILILEEEEEKSKSELFLQYINECKKKYVDAIINCSNDCPCFFDSLKAFKNNHKSELSKHNEFLHKHQFNESFELPDYDIILQEHRNSIAKNFNFIVKAPLLIPIFVLLFIFIFFYKFTTFGQFVRSKIKRIKNMFTNADDTENEIMSHYSDYDSNILDKEEYNISYSVKDS
;
A
#
# COMPACT_ATOMS: atom_id res chain seq x y z
N MET A 1 18.83 -4.91 -21.16
CA MET A 1 18.52 -3.48 -21.26
C MET A 1 17.67 -3.14 -20.06
N THR A 2 18.24 -2.30 -19.21
CA THR A 2 17.73 -1.84 -17.92
C THR A 2 16.60 -0.85 -18.14
N ASP A 3 15.43 -1.14 -17.59
CA ASP A 3 14.41 -0.12 -17.33
C ASP A 3 14.23 -0.05 -15.81
N GLY A 4 15.23 0.55 -15.17
CA GLY A 4 15.13 0.99 -13.79
C GLY A 4 14.33 2.28 -13.79
N GLY A 5 13.01 2.17 -13.82
CA GLY A 5 12.13 3.30 -13.57
C GLY A 5 12.41 3.84 -12.18
N GLU A 6 13.15 4.94 -12.12
CA GLU A 6 13.35 5.73 -10.92
C GLU A 6 11.95 6.25 -10.52
N SER A 7 11.32 5.57 -9.57
CA SER A 7 10.03 5.97 -9.04
C SER A 7 10.25 7.24 -8.21
N THR A 8 10.10 8.39 -8.87
CA THR A 8 10.19 9.69 -8.20
C THR A 8 9.08 9.79 -7.18
N CYS A 9 9.43 9.86 -5.91
CA CYS A 9 8.51 10.30 -4.88
C CYS A 9 7.99 11.68 -5.24
N ASN A 10 6.70 11.77 -5.54
CA ASN A 10 6.06 13.04 -5.86
C ASN A 10 6.34 14.03 -4.72
N ASN A 11 6.60 15.29 -5.07
CA ASN A 11 6.97 16.40 -4.17
C ASN A 11 5.99 16.66 -3.00
N ASN A 12 4.84 15.97 -2.93
CA ASN A 12 4.02 15.92 -1.74
C ASN A 12 4.58 14.86 -0.78
N LYS A 13 5.41 15.34 0.17
CA LYS A 13 6.03 14.58 1.26
C LYS A 13 4.98 13.80 2.06
N SER A 14 4.72 12.56 1.65
CA SER A 14 3.66 11.72 2.21
C SER A 14 4.08 11.07 3.53
N TYR A 15 5.38 10.94 3.75
CA TYR A 15 5.98 10.41 4.96
C TYR A 15 6.88 11.47 5.61
N ILE A 16 6.79 11.57 6.92
CA ILE A 16 7.57 12.49 7.76
C ILE A 16 8.35 11.70 8.80
N CYS A 17 9.31 12.36 9.47
CA CYS A 17 9.96 11.80 10.64
C CYS A 17 9.02 11.88 11.84
N PHE A 18 8.48 10.75 12.30
CA PHE A 18 7.49 10.75 13.40
C PHE A 18 8.12 10.89 14.81
N SER A 19 9.45 10.92 14.94
CA SER A 19 10.14 10.92 16.24
C SER A 19 9.64 12.01 17.20
N GLU A 20 9.48 13.23 16.71
CA GLU A 20 9.00 14.38 17.49
C GLU A 20 7.48 14.36 17.74
N TYR A 21 6.74 13.48 17.07
CA TYR A 21 5.27 13.47 17.14
C TYR A 21 4.71 12.39 18.07
N VAL A 22 5.49 11.33 18.32
CA VAL A 22 5.07 10.21 19.16
C VAL A 22 4.73 10.68 20.58
N GLU A 23 5.53 11.58 21.15
CA GLU A 23 5.35 12.10 22.51
C GLU A 23 4.00 12.80 22.72
N TYR A 24 3.45 13.44 21.68
CA TYR A 24 2.18 14.17 21.79
C TYR A 24 0.96 13.25 21.73
N ALA A 25 1.11 12.06 21.12
CA ALA A 25 -0.02 11.20 20.78
C ALA A 25 -0.03 9.85 21.52
N GLU A 26 1.05 9.48 22.21
CA GLU A 26 1.10 8.30 23.05
C GLU A 26 0.63 8.60 24.47
N ASP A 27 -0.10 7.66 25.08
CA ASP A 27 -0.50 7.65 26.49
C ASP A 27 -1.13 8.96 27.02
N ILE A 28 -1.91 9.64 26.17
CA ILE A 28 -2.67 10.83 26.56
C ILE A 28 -3.60 10.49 27.73
N ASP A 29 -3.24 10.93 28.94
CA ASP A 29 -4.12 10.85 30.10
C ASP A 29 -5.18 11.95 30.00
N GLU A 30 -6.39 11.58 29.59
CA GLU A 30 -7.53 12.51 29.47
C GLU A 30 -7.84 13.26 30.77
N LYS A 31 -7.40 12.76 31.93
CA LYS A 31 -7.55 13.46 33.22
C LYS A 31 -6.60 14.64 33.36
N SER A 32 -5.42 14.55 32.73
CA SER A 32 -4.40 15.61 32.74
C SER A 32 -4.69 16.75 31.75
N ILE A 33 -5.60 16.52 30.79
CA ILE A 33 -5.97 17.51 29.78
C ILE A 33 -6.73 18.67 30.41
N ASP A 34 -6.27 19.89 30.12
CA ASP A 34 -6.91 21.16 30.52
C ASP A 34 -8.43 21.14 30.23
N PRO A 35 -9.29 21.44 31.22
CA PRO A 35 -10.74 21.48 31.03
C PRO A 35 -11.20 22.36 29.85
N THR A 36 -10.49 23.44 29.54
CA THR A 36 -10.79 24.34 28.42
C THR A 36 -10.66 23.66 27.05
N ILE A 37 -9.75 22.69 26.92
CA ILE A 37 -9.60 21.87 25.71
C ILE A 37 -10.83 20.99 25.50
N LYS A 38 -11.52 20.59 26.57
CA LYS A 38 -12.71 19.71 26.51
C LYS A 38 -13.96 20.43 26.02
N ASN A 39 -13.97 21.76 26.04
CA ASN A 39 -15.10 22.56 25.57
C ASN A 39 -15.42 22.26 24.09
N ASN A 40 -16.71 22.23 23.77
CA ASN A 40 -17.24 22.03 22.41
C ASN A 40 -16.86 20.68 21.75
N CYS A 41 -16.50 19.67 22.56
CA CYS A 41 -16.37 18.27 22.13
C CYS A 41 -17.59 17.41 22.49
N ASN A 42 -18.65 17.99 23.03
CA ASN A 42 -19.90 17.31 23.36
C ASN A 42 -20.85 17.27 22.15
N PHE A 43 -20.72 16.22 21.33
CA PHE A 43 -21.58 16.04 20.16
C PHE A 43 -22.95 15.46 20.53
N SER A 44 -24.00 16.02 19.93
CA SER A 44 -25.40 15.63 20.12
C SER A 44 -25.89 14.72 18.99
N SER A 45 -27.04 14.07 19.16
CA SER A 45 -27.67 13.29 18.08
C SER A 45 -28.09 14.12 16.86
N SER A 46 -28.16 15.45 16.99
CA SER A 46 -28.47 16.36 15.87
C SER A 46 -27.25 16.67 14.98
N ASP A 47 -26.05 16.32 15.46
CA ASP A 47 -24.81 16.56 14.73
C ASP A 47 -24.68 15.54 13.60
N LYS A 48 -24.57 16.01 12.36
CA LYS A 48 -24.75 15.16 11.19
C LYS A 48 -23.62 14.15 11.05
N ILE A 49 -22.39 14.54 11.35
CA ILE A 49 -21.20 13.74 11.11
C ILE A 49 -20.65 13.17 12.42
N CYS A 50 -20.38 14.03 13.40
CA CYS A 50 -19.72 13.62 14.64
C CYS A 50 -20.56 12.62 15.45
N SER A 51 -21.90 12.67 15.36
CA SER A 51 -22.77 11.70 16.05
C SER A 51 -22.68 10.28 15.48
N GLN A 52 -22.24 10.14 14.23
CA GLN A 52 -22.10 8.82 13.57
C GLN A 52 -20.80 8.12 13.97
N ILE A 53 -19.86 8.85 14.58
CA ILE A 53 -18.52 8.36 14.88
C ILE A 53 -18.46 7.95 16.35
N PRO A 54 -18.24 6.65 16.65
CA PRO A 54 -17.99 6.19 18.01
C PRO A 54 -16.84 6.96 18.66
N SER A 55 -17.06 7.41 19.91
CA SER A 55 -16.07 8.16 20.69
C SER A 55 -15.58 9.45 20.01
N SER A 56 -16.42 10.08 19.17
CA SER A 56 -16.09 11.35 18.53
C SER A 56 -15.73 12.45 19.54
N ASP A 57 -16.37 12.45 20.70
CA ASP A 57 -16.06 13.31 21.85
C ASP A 57 -14.61 13.13 22.30
N LYS A 58 -14.15 11.89 22.49
CA LYS A 58 -12.76 11.60 22.87
C LYS A 58 -11.78 11.96 21.76
N ILE A 59 -12.12 11.65 20.51
CA ILE A 59 -11.30 12.00 19.35
C ILE A 59 -11.13 13.53 19.28
N CYS A 60 -12.19 14.30 19.49
CA CYS A 60 -12.14 15.77 19.54
C CYS A 60 -11.20 16.27 20.64
N VAL A 61 -11.34 15.76 21.87
CA VAL A 61 -10.51 16.19 23.00
C VAL A 61 -9.03 15.88 22.75
N GLN A 62 -8.73 14.65 22.35
CA GLN A 62 -7.35 14.23 22.05
C GLN A 62 -6.76 15.01 20.87
N PHE A 63 -7.54 15.23 19.81
CA PHE A 63 -7.09 15.99 18.64
C PHE A 63 -6.77 17.45 18.99
N LYS A 64 -7.64 18.11 19.77
CA LYS A 64 -7.39 19.47 20.24
C LYS A 64 -6.16 19.55 21.14
N HIS A 65 -5.97 18.57 22.02
CA HIS A 65 -4.78 18.49 22.85
C HIS A 65 -3.51 18.40 22.00
N ILE A 66 -3.44 17.45 21.06
CA ILE A 66 -2.30 17.29 20.15
C ILE A 66 -2.06 18.57 19.35
N TYR A 67 -3.12 19.16 18.78
CA TYR A 67 -3.03 20.40 18.01
C TYR A 67 -2.43 21.54 18.84
N GLN A 68 -2.91 21.71 20.08
CA GLN A 68 -2.43 22.75 20.98
C GLN A 68 -0.98 22.51 21.37
N SER A 69 -0.61 21.28 21.71
CA SER A 69 0.77 20.90 22.07
C SER A 69 1.73 21.17 20.92
N LEU A 70 1.35 20.88 19.67
CA LEU A 70 2.17 21.20 18.51
C LEU A 70 2.27 22.71 18.25
N SER A 71 1.22 23.47 18.57
CA SER A 71 1.19 24.93 18.39
C SER A 71 1.84 25.72 19.54
N SER A 72 2.21 25.06 20.63
CA SER A 72 2.81 25.68 21.82
C SER A 72 4.26 25.23 21.92
N THR A 73 5.22 26.14 21.91
CA THR A 73 6.62 25.78 22.19
C THR A 73 6.76 25.45 23.67
N LEU A 74 7.36 24.30 24.01
CA LEU A 74 7.71 23.94 25.39
C LEU A 74 8.74 24.90 26.04
N GLU A 75 9.41 25.73 25.23
CA GLU A 75 10.60 26.49 25.65
C GLU A 75 10.35 27.98 25.96
N ASP A 76 9.21 28.57 25.58
CA ASP A 76 8.96 30.00 25.79
C ASP A 76 7.91 30.26 26.88
N LEU A 77 8.39 30.71 28.04
CA LEU A 77 7.58 31.33 29.10
C LEU A 77 6.85 32.61 28.62
N ASP A 78 7.21 33.11 27.43
CA ASP A 78 6.57 34.23 26.73
C ASP A 78 5.55 33.77 25.67
N GLN A 79 4.68 32.81 26.02
CA GLN A 79 3.27 32.67 25.55
C GLN A 79 2.95 32.96 24.06
N LYS A 80 3.88 32.75 23.13
CA LYS A 80 3.67 32.92 21.69
C LYS A 80 3.54 31.53 21.07
N SER A 81 2.31 31.23 20.65
CA SER A 81 2.04 30.06 19.83
C SER A 81 2.94 30.07 18.59
N ARG A 82 3.63 28.96 18.34
CA ARG A 82 4.34 28.76 17.07
C ARG A 82 3.31 28.40 16.00
N PRO A 83 3.41 28.96 14.78
CA PRO A 83 2.65 28.46 13.65
C PRO A 83 2.97 26.99 13.38
N LEU A 84 1.96 26.18 13.12
CA LEU A 84 2.14 24.79 12.69
C LEU A 84 2.82 24.75 11.32
N LYS A 85 3.83 23.89 11.19
CA LYS A 85 4.55 23.63 9.92
C LYS A 85 3.80 22.56 9.10
N GLU A 86 4.19 22.39 7.83
CA GLU A 86 3.54 21.41 6.95
C GLU A 86 3.61 19.98 7.50
N ASP A 87 4.75 19.58 8.07
CA ASP A 87 4.92 18.26 8.68
C ASP A 87 3.95 18.05 9.87
N ASP A 88 3.61 19.11 10.63
CA ASP A 88 2.62 19.02 11.71
C ASP A 88 1.23 18.68 11.16
N PHE A 89 0.87 19.26 10.01
CA PHE A 89 -0.38 18.95 9.32
C PHE A 89 -0.40 17.55 8.71
N VAL A 90 0.74 17.08 8.19
CA VAL A 90 0.87 15.68 7.72
C VAL A 90 0.62 14.72 8.88
N PHE A 91 1.22 14.98 10.05
CA PHE A 91 0.98 14.19 11.26
C PHE A 91 -0.48 14.25 11.72
N LEU A 92 -1.06 15.45 11.88
CA LEU A 92 -2.43 15.63 12.33
C LEU A 92 -3.43 14.95 11.39
N ASN A 93 -3.22 15.04 10.08
CA ASN A 93 -4.05 14.36 9.09
C ASN A 93 -3.90 12.83 9.20
N TYR A 94 -2.68 12.32 9.37
CA TYR A 94 -2.44 10.89 9.64
C TYR A 94 -3.14 10.42 10.90
N TRP A 95 -2.96 11.11 12.02
CA TRP A 95 -3.51 10.73 13.30
C TRP A 95 -5.04 10.64 13.23
N LEU A 96 -5.67 11.63 12.59
CA LEU A 96 -7.12 11.66 12.43
C LEU A 96 -7.61 10.53 11.51
N ASN A 97 -6.94 10.30 10.38
CA ASN A 97 -7.22 9.15 9.50
C ASN A 97 -7.13 7.82 10.27
N ASN A 98 -6.08 7.64 11.08
CA ASN A 98 -5.87 6.42 11.86
C ASN A 98 -6.97 6.22 12.90
N LYS A 99 -7.41 7.28 13.58
CA LYS A 99 -8.51 7.20 14.57
C LYS A 99 -9.87 6.92 13.92
N LEU A 100 -10.17 7.56 12.78
CA LEU A 100 -11.44 7.40 12.09
C LEU A 100 -11.56 6.07 11.32
N LYS A 101 -10.44 5.55 10.81
CA LYS A 101 -10.39 4.33 9.98
C LYS A 101 -9.81 3.11 10.72
N GLY A 102 -9.56 3.23 12.01
CA GLY A 102 -8.92 2.20 12.84
C GLY A 102 -9.77 0.94 13.05
N HIS A 103 -11.06 0.96 12.69
CA HIS A 103 -11.92 -0.22 12.79
C HIS A 103 -12.74 -0.44 11.52
N ASN A 104 -12.90 -1.71 11.13
CA ASN A 104 -13.52 -2.16 9.87
C ASN A 104 -15.02 -1.82 9.71
N ASN A 105 -15.63 -1.07 10.64
CA ASN A 105 -17.07 -0.81 10.72
C ASN A 105 -17.45 0.69 10.80
N TYR A 106 -16.53 1.62 10.52
CA TYR A 106 -16.85 3.05 10.62
C TYR A 106 -17.67 3.56 9.42
N PRO A 107 -18.53 4.57 9.63
CA PRO A 107 -19.33 5.16 8.56
C PRO A 107 -18.43 5.74 7.46
N SER A 108 -18.98 5.86 6.25
CA SER A 108 -18.35 6.43 5.04
C SER A 108 -17.97 7.93 5.17
N VAL A 109 -17.80 8.44 6.39
CA VAL A 109 -17.44 9.84 6.67
C VAL A 109 -16.00 10.07 6.24
N THR A 110 -15.81 11.10 5.42
CA THR A 110 -14.48 11.54 5.03
C THR A 110 -13.80 12.29 6.18
N VAL A 111 -12.47 12.20 6.27
CA VAL A 111 -11.69 12.98 7.25
C VAL A 111 -11.94 14.48 7.10
N ALA A 112 -12.14 14.95 5.87
CA ALA A 112 -12.45 16.34 5.56
C ALA A 112 -13.80 16.77 6.16
N ASP A 113 -14.84 15.95 6.02
CA ASP A 113 -16.16 16.24 6.56
C ASP A 113 -16.15 16.26 8.08
N PHE A 114 -15.50 15.27 8.72
CA PHE A 114 -15.34 15.24 10.17
C PHE A 114 -14.63 16.51 10.67
N PHE A 115 -13.49 16.86 10.08
CA PHE A 115 -12.73 18.02 10.51
C PHE A 115 -13.51 19.32 10.30
N LYS A 116 -14.28 19.44 9.22
CA LYS A 116 -15.14 20.60 8.96
C LYS A 116 -16.21 20.79 10.05
N GLU A 117 -16.89 19.72 10.45
CA GLU A 117 -17.89 19.79 11.52
C GLU A 117 -17.23 20.09 12.88
N LEU A 118 -16.11 19.42 13.18
CA LEU A 118 -15.28 19.67 14.36
C LEU A 118 -14.87 21.15 14.46
N LYS A 119 -14.32 21.71 13.38
CA LYS A 119 -13.93 23.12 13.29
C LYS A 119 -15.12 24.04 13.50
N SER A 120 -16.26 23.78 12.85
CA SER A 120 -17.46 24.63 12.95
C SER A 120 -17.96 24.82 14.39
N LYS A 121 -17.77 23.80 15.25
CA LYS A 121 -18.10 23.85 16.68
C LYS A 121 -17.00 24.45 17.55
N ASN A 122 -15.79 24.55 17.01
CA ASN A 122 -14.58 24.99 17.70
C ASN A 122 -13.91 26.16 16.95
N ASN A 123 -14.71 27.08 16.37
CA ASN A 123 -14.19 28.17 15.52
C ASN A 123 -13.20 29.07 16.27
N ASP A 124 -13.42 29.30 17.56
CA ASP A 124 -12.54 30.12 18.41
C ASP A 124 -11.20 29.43 18.70
N PHE A 125 -11.13 28.10 18.56
CA PHE A 125 -9.92 27.30 18.76
C PHE A 125 -9.15 27.12 17.45
N PHE A 126 -9.83 26.79 16.35
CA PHE A 126 -9.24 26.60 15.03
C PHE A 126 -9.36 27.88 14.18
N THR A 127 -8.60 28.90 14.54
CA THR A 127 -8.70 30.25 13.96
C THR A 127 -8.04 30.40 12.58
N ALA A 128 -7.16 29.48 12.20
CA ALA A 128 -6.46 29.54 10.91
C ALA A 128 -7.44 29.36 9.73
N ALA A 129 -7.42 30.33 8.81
CA ALA A 129 -8.18 30.25 7.57
C ALA A 129 -7.64 29.11 6.69
N SER A 130 -8.56 28.38 6.05
CA SER A 130 -8.25 27.33 5.05
C SER A 130 -7.50 26.09 5.57
N ILE A 131 -7.43 25.89 6.89
CA ILE A 131 -6.83 24.71 7.52
C ILE A 131 -7.57 23.41 7.14
N GLU A 132 -8.84 23.51 6.75
CA GLU A 132 -9.67 22.39 6.29
C GLU A 132 -9.05 21.63 5.13
N SER A 133 -8.37 22.34 4.22
CA SER A 133 -7.71 21.74 3.05
C SER A 133 -6.54 20.80 3.42
N LYS A 134 -6.05 20.88 4.65
CA LYS A 134 -4.99 20.00 5.18
C LYS A 134 -5.51 18.63 5.59
N PHE A 135 -6.82 18.50 5.81
CA PHE A 135 -7.44 17.28 6.30
C PHE A 135 -8.19 16.57 5.18
N ARG A 136 -7.68 15.40 4.79
CA ARG A 136 -8.18 14.61 3.66
C ARG A 136 -7.96 13.13 3.90
N ASP A 137 -8.75 12.32 3.22
CA ASP A 137 -8.58 10.88 3.27
C ASP A 137 -7.23 10.47 2.68
N ILE A 138 -6.49 9.67 3.46
CA ILE A 138 -5.27 8.99 3.02
C ILE A 138 -5.66 7.66 2.39
N ASP A 139 -4.97 7.29 1.31
CA ASP A 139 -5.11 5.97 0.68
C ASP A 139 -4.92 4.86 1.73
N PRO A 140 -5.77 3.81 1.77
CA PRO A 140 -5.67 2.76 2.79
C PRO A 140 -4.29 2.10 2.90
N GLY A 141 -3.62 1.82 1.78
CA GLY A 141 -2.29 1.24 1.78
C GLY A 141 -1.22 2.22 2.24
N GLN A 142 -1.32 3.48 1.84
CA GLN A 142 -0.45 4.55 2.35
C GLN A 142 -0.64 4.77 3.86
N LEU A 143 -1.89 4.76 4.34
CA LEU A 143 -2.21 4.90 5.76
C LEU A 143 -1.62 3.74 6.57
N GLU A 144 -1.70 2.51 6.07
CA GLU A 144 -1.13 1.33 6.75
C GLU A 144 0.41 1.40 6.84
N ASN A 145 1.06 1.88 5.78
CA ASN A 145 2.49 2.19 5.80
C ASN A 145 2.82 3.30 6.82
N MET A 146 2.03 4.37 6.90
CA MET A 146 2.24 5.43 7.89
C MET A 146 2.06 4.92 9.32
N LYS A 147 1.07 4.06 9.59
CA LYS A 147 0.89 3.40 10.89
C LYS A 147 2.11 2.54 11.26
N THR A 148 2.64 1.82 10.28
CA THR A 148 3.84 0.99 10.44
C THR A 148 5.03 1.86 10.80
N LEU A 149 5.28 2.95 10.04
CA LEU A 149 6.36 3.89 10.29
C LEU A 149 6.24 4.57 11.65
N TYR A 150 5.05 5.06 12.00
CA TYR A 150 4.78 5.65 13.31
C TYR A 150 5.08 4.65 14.44
N GLY A 151 4.67 3.39 14.28
CA GLY A 151 4.95 2.34 15.25
C GLY A 151 6.44 2.05 15.43
N LEU A 152 7.25 2.18 14.38
CA LEU A 152 8.70 2.03 14.45
C LEU A 152 9.37 3.19 15.22
N TYR A 153 8.94 4.43 14.96
CA TYR A 153 9.38 5.58 15.75
C TYR A 153 8.95 5.47 17.21
N ASN A 154 7.75 4.96 17.47
CA ASN A 154 7.29 4.70 18.84
C ASN A 154 8.21 3.73 19.58
N PHE A 155 8.58 2.59 18.97
CA PHE A 155 9.55 1.68 19.60
C PHE A 155 10.87 2.38 19.94
N THR A 156 11.34 3.28 19.08
CA THR A 156 12.55 4.07 19.36
C THR A 156 12.39 4.92 20.62
N ASN A 157 11.26 5.63 20.76
CA ASN A 157 10.98 6.40 21.98
C ASN A 157 10.88 5.52 23.23
N LYS A 158 10.24 4.35 23.16
CA LYS A 158 10.18 3.41 24.29
C LYS A 158 11.57 2.95 24.72
N ILE A 159 12.43 2.64 23.76
CA ILE A 159 13.82 2.26 24.02
C ILE A 159 14.57 3.42 24.68
N ILE A 160 14.46 4.63 24.14
CA ILE A 160 15.10 5.83 24.72
C ILE A 160 14.61 6.10 26.14
N ASN A 161 13.31 5.99 26.39
CA ASN A 161 12.74 6.18 27.72
C ASN A 161 13.34 5.19 28.72
N ILE A 162 13.44 3.90 28.37
CA ILE A 162 14.12 2.90 29.20
C ILE A 162 15.55 3.35 29.49
N LEU A 163 16.29 3.79 28.46
CA LEU A 163 17.69 4.22 28.62
C LEU A 163 17.84 5.40 29.58
N ILE A 164 16.87 6.31 29.63
CA ILE A 164 16.88 7.51 30.49
C ILE A 164 16.38 7.21 31.91
N LEU A 165 15.47 6.25 32.12
CA LEU A 165 14.93 5.94 33.45
C LEU A 165 16.04 5.52 34.43
N GLU A 166 16.19 6.26 35.53
CA GLU A 166 17.21 6.02 36.58
C GLU A 166 16.72 5.08 37.69
N GLU A 167 15.41 4.94 37.86
CA GLU A 167 14.79 4.30 39.04
C GLU A 167 14.50 2.80 38.88
N GLU A 168 14.68 2.23 37.69
CA GLU A 168 14.41 0.80 37.43
C GLU A 168 15.62 -0.10 37.78
N GLU A 169 15.34 -1.32 38.29
CA GLU A 169 16.37 -2.33 38.48
C GLU A 169 17.10 -2.64 37.15
N GLU A 170 18.43 -2.63 37.17
CA GLU A 170 19.28 -2.75 35.99
C GLU A 170 18.99 -4.00 35.13
N LYS A 171 18.63 -5.11 35.79
CA LYS A 171 18.23 -6.35 35.10
C LYS A 171 16.90 -6.19 34.36
N SER A 172 15.90 -5.57 34.98
CA SER A 172 14.59 -5.31 34.36
C SER A 172 14.73 -4.40 33.15
N LYS A 173 15.53 -3.34 33.28
CA LYS A 173 15.84 -2.39 32.21
C LYS A 173 16.44 -3.08 30.98
N SER A 174 17.38 -4.00 31.21
CA SER A 174 18.02 -4.81 30.15
C SER A 174 17.04 -5.74 29.44
N GLU A 175 16.14 -6.40 30.17
CA GLU A 175 15.12 -7.29 29.60
C GLU A 175 14.12 -6.51 28.74
N LEU A 176 13.61 -5.38 29.24
CA LEU A 176 12.71 -4.49 28.49
C LEU A 176 13.36 -3.91 27.24
N PHE A 177 14.63 -3.48 27.35
CA PHE A 177 15.41 -3.00 26.22
C PHE A 177 15.48 -4.04 25.10
N LEU A 178 15.85 -5.29 25.44
CA LEU A 178 15.94 -6.38 24.48
C LEU A 178 14.57 -6.72 23.87
N GLN A 179 13.51 -6.69 24.67
CA GLN A 179 12.16 -6.91 24.18
C GLN A 179 11.79 -5.89 23.09
N TYR A 180 11.89 -4.60 23.38
CA TYR A 180 11.50 -3.56 22.42
C TYR A 180 12.40 -3.52 21.19
N ILE A 181 13.70 -3.77 21.33
CA ILE A 181 14.60 -3.88 20.19
C ILE A 181 14.21 -5.04 19.26
N ASN A 182 13.90 -6.20 19.82
CA ASN A 182 13.49 -7.36 19.02
C ASN A 182 12.15 -7.14 18.32
N GLU A 183 11.18 -6.52 19.01
CA GLU A 183 9.90 -6.14 18.41
C GLU A 183 10.07 -5.09 17.29
N CYS A 184 10.92 -4.09 17.51
CA CYS A 184 11.27 -3.09 16.49
C CYS A 184 11.90 -3.75 15.26
N LYS A 185 12.89 -4.63 15.44
CA LYS A 185 13.55 -5.39 14.37
C LYS A 185 12.55 -6.20 13.56
N LYS A 186 11.69 -6.96 14.24
CA LYS A 186 10.66 -7.77 13.59
C LYS A 186 9.73 -6.90 12.75
N LYS A 187 9.22 -5.81 13.34
CA LYS A 187 8.30 -4.90 12.65
C LYS A 187 8.96 -4.20 11.46
N TYR A 188 10.24 -3.86 11.56
CA TYR A 188 11.02 -3.25 10.47
C TYR A 188 11.17 -4.22 9.28
N VAL A 189 11.50 -5.49 9.55
CA VAL A 189 11.57 -6.53 8.52
C VAL A 189 10.19 -6.76 7.88
N ASP A 190 9.14 -6.89 8.70
CA ASP A 190 7.78 -7.09 8.24
C ASP A 190 7.29 -5.92 7.35
N ALA A 191 7.68 -4.69 7.68
CA ALA A 191 7.37 -3.49 6.90
C ALA A 191 7.98 -3.53 5.49
N ILE A 192 9.22 -4.01 5.37
CA ILE A 192 9.91 -4.12 4.07
C ILE A 192 9.26 -5.20 3.21
N ILE A 193 8.84 -6.31 3.83
CA ILE A 193 8.26 -7.47 3.14
C ILE A 193 6.82 -7.19 2.67
N ASN A 194 6.01 -6.54 3.50
CA ASN A 194 4.55 -6.45 3.32
C ASN A 194 4.05 -5.08 2.86
N CYS A 195 4.91 -4.28 2.21
CA CYS A 195 4.48 -2.97 1.74
C CYS A 195 3.23 -3.07 0.83
N SER A 196 2.19 -2.31 1.18
CA SER A 196 0.86 -2.45 0.57
C SER A 196 0.59 -1.51 -0.63
N ASN A 197 1.14 -0.28 -0.61
CA ASN A 197 1.08 0.74 -1.67
C ASN A 197 2.25 1.75 -1.51
N ASP A 198 2.53 2.60 -2.50
CA ASP A 198 3.54 3.69 -2.39
C ASP A 198 4.92 3.24 -1.87
N CYS A 199 5.32 2.02 -2.24
CA CYS A 199 6.45 1.34 -1.64
C CYS A 199 7.79 2.05 -1.80
N PRO A 200 8.13 2.65 -2.94
CA PRO A 200 9.39 3.38 -3.05
C PRO A 200 9.55 4.47 -1.99
N CYS A 201 8.52 5.31 -1.80
CA CYS A 201 8.58 6.41 -0.83
C CYS A 201 8.51 5.92 0.60
N PHE A 202 7.76 4.86 0.84
CA PHE A 202 7.78 4.19 2.13
C PHE A 202 9.17 3.60 2.44
N PHE A 203 9.83 3.00 1.47
CA PHE A 203 11.17 2.43 1.63
C PHE A 203 12.24 3.49 1.90
N ASP A 204 12.18 4.64 1.21
CA ASP A 204 13.07 5.76 1.52
C ASP A 204 12.85 6.25 2.96
N SER A 205 11.60 6.25 3.42
CA SER A 205 11.25 6.59 4.81
C SER A 205 11.74 5.55 5.81
N LEU A 206 11.73 4.26 5.47
CA LEU A 206 12.31 3.19 6.30
C LEU A 206 13.84 3.30 6.40
N LYS A 207 14.52 3.67 5.30
CA LYS A 207 15.97 3.96 5.33
C LYS A 207 16.27 5.16 6.21
N ALA A 208 15.49 6.23 6.09
CA ALA A 208 15.61 7.41 6.96
C ALA A 208 15.36 7.05 8.44
N PHE A 209 14.33 6.25 8.72
CA PHE A 209 14.06 5.73 10.05
C PHE A 209 15.24 4.93 10.61
N LYS A 210 15.81 3.98 9.84
CA LYS A 210 16.97 3.18 10.27
C LYS A 210 18.15 4.06 10.69
N ASN A 211 18.44 5.09 9.90
CA ASN A 211 19.52 6.04 10.20
C ASN A 211 19.22 6.87 11.46
N ASN A 212 17.99 7.36 11.59
CA ASN A 212 17.54 8.11 12.77
C ASN A 212 17.61 7.24 14.03
N HIS A 213 17.05 6.03 13.99
CA HIS A 213 17.08 5.06 15.10
C HIS A 213 18.52 4.79 15.58
N LYS A 214 19.45 4.52 14.65
CA LYS A 214 20.86 4.33 14.98
C LYS A 214 21.47 5.59 15.61
N SER A 215 21.18 6.77 15.06
CA SER A 215 21.68 8.04 15.56
C SER A 215 21.19 8.34 16.98
N GLU A 216 19.90 8.14 17.26
CA GLU A 216 19.31 8.37 18.58
C GLU A 216 19.89 7.43 19.63
N LEU A 217 19.99 6.13 19.34
CA LEU A 217 20.57 5.16 20.28
C LEU A 217 22.06 5.41 20.54
N SER A 218 22.80 5.88 19.54
CA SER A 218 24.23 6.20 19.68
C SER A 218 24.49 7.31 20.71
N LYS A 219 23.50 8.16 21.02
CA LYS A 219 23.61 9.16 22.09
C LYS A 219 23.72 8.52 23.48
N HIS A 220 23.32 7.26 23.61
CA HIS A 220 23.30 6.49 24.87
C HIS A 220 24.34 5.36 24.88
N ASN A 221 25.45 5.54 24.16
CA ASN A 221 26.51 4.54 23.99
C ASN A 221 27.07 3.97 25.31
N GLU A 222 27.11 4.76 26.39
CA GLU A 222 27.61 4.29 27.69
C GLU A 222 26.80 3.08 28.21
N PHE A 223 25.47 3.18 28.20
CA PHE A 223 24.59 2.08 28.62
C PHE A 223 24.74 0.87 27.70
N LEU A 224 24.80 1.12 26.39
CA LEU A 224 24.92 0.08 25.36
C LEU A 224 26.23 -0.69 25.50
N HIS A 225 27.34 0.01 25.72
CA HIS A 225 28.66 -0.60 25.95
C HIS A 225 28.69 -1.39 27.25
N LYS A 226 28.14 -0.85 28.34
CA LYS A 226 28.09 -1.52 29.65
C LYS A 226 27.43 -2.90 29.56
N HIS A 227 26.36 -3.00 28.77
CA HIS A 227 25.57 -4.22 28.60
C HIS A 227 25.90 -5.03 27.34
N GLN A 228 26.92 -4.63 26.58
CA GLN A 228 27.32 -5.27 25.33
C GLN A 228 26.20 -5.35 24.28
N PHE A 229 25.32 -4.35 24.24
CA PHE A 229 24.19 -4.29 23.30
C PHE A 229 24.51 -3.66 21.94
N ASN A 230 25.77 -3.27 21.72
CA ASN A 230 26.16 -2.49 20.55
C ASN A 230 25.78 -3.11 19.20
N GLU A 231 25.81 -4.44 19.09
CA GLU A 231 25.40 -5.17 17.88
C GLU A 231 23.88 -5.48 17.89
N SER A 232 23.28 -5.57 19.07
CA SER A 232 21.89 -5.97 19.27
C SER A 232 20.89 -4.95 18.78
N PHE A 233 21.25 -3.66 18.68
CA PHE A 233 20.31 -2.62 18.21
C PHE A 233 20.39 -2.32 16.71
N GLU A 234 21.38 -2.87 16.00
CA GLU A 234 21.50 -2.59 14.56
C GLU A 234 20.36 -3.25 13.78
N LEU A 235 19.63 -2.42 13.03
CA LEU A 235 18.58 -2.91 12.13
C LEU A 235 19.22 -3.52 10.87
N PRO A 236 18.67 -4.64 10.38
CA PRO A 236 19.21 -5.34 9.22
C PRO A 236 19.24 -4.45 7.97
N ASP A 237 20.12 -4.80 7.02
CA ASP A 237 20.23 -4.03 5.80
C ASP A 237 19.03 -4.22 4.89
N TYR A 238 18.53 -3.09 4.36
CA TYR A 238 17.35 -3.06 3.51
C TYR A 238 17.54 -3.91 2.24
N ASP A 239 18.70 -3.79 1.58
CA ASP A 239 18.97 -4.51 0.33
C ASP A 239 19.11 -6.01 0.59
N ILE A 240 19.69 -6.39 1.73
CA ILE A 240 19.79 -7.77 2.18
C ILE A 240 18.40 -8.38 2.41
N ILE A 241 17.53 -7.71 3.18
CA ILE A 241 16.17 -8.20 3.48
C ILE A 241 15.38 -8.41 2.18
N LEU A 242 15.43 -7.45 1.26
CA LEU A 242 14.75 -7.58 -0.03
C LEU A 242 15.31 -8.72 -0.88
N GLN A 243 16.64 -8.88 -0.92
CA GLN A 243 17.27 -9.96 -1.66
C GLN A 243 16.88 -11.33 -1.08
N GLU A 244 16.92 -11.49 0.24
CA GLU A 244 16.51 -12.72 0.92
C GLU A 244 15.04 -13.04 0.68
N HIS A 245 14.17 -12.04 0.77
CA HIS A 245 12.74 -12.20 0.51
C HIS A 245 12.48 -12.62 -0.95
N ARG A 246 13.12 -11.97 -1.92
CA ARG A 246 13.03 -12.35 -3.35
C ARG A 246 13.53 -13.77 -3.59
N ASN A 247 14.64 -14.15 -2.96
CA ASN A 247 15.19 -15.50 -3.05
C ASN A 247 14.26 -16.56 -2.45
N SER A 248 13.61 -16.24 -1.32
CA SER A 248 12.63 -17.10 -0.67
C SER A 248 11.41 -17.33 -1.58
N ILE A 249 10.87 -16.24 -2.16
CA ILE A 249 9.78 -16.31 -3.14
C ILE A 249 10.20 -17.18 -4.34
N ALA A 250 11.37 -16.92 -4.93
CA ALA A 250 11.85 -17.67 -6.10
C ALA A 250 12.05 -19.16 -5.81
N LYS A 251 12.56 -19.52 -4.62
CA LYS A 251 12.67 -20.91 -4.17
C LYS A 251 11.30 -21.56 -4.02
N ASN A 252 10.34 -20.88 -3.40
CA ASN A 252 8.97 -21.38 -3.21
C ASN A 252 8.26 -21.58 -4.56
N PHE A 253 8.38 -20.64 -5.49
CA PHE A 253 7.85 -20.80 -6.85
C PHE A 253 8.50 -21.98 -7.58
N ASN A 254 9.83 -22.12 -7.51
CA ASN A 254 10.53 -23.25 -8.10
C ASN A 254 10.12 -24.60 -7.48
N PHE A 255 9.81 -24.63 -6.17
CA PHE A 255 9.30 -25.82 -5.50
C PHE A 255 7.88 -26.16 -5.97
N ILE A 256 6.99 -25.18 -6.07
CA ILE A 256 5.60 -25.36 -6.53
C ILE A 256 5.55 -25.82 -8.00
N VAL A 257 6.37 -25.24 -8.88
CA VAL A 257 6.43 -25.62 -10.30
C VAL A 257 7.07 -27.01 -10.50
N LYS A 258 8.00 -27.41 -9.63
CA LYS A 258 8.64 -28.74 -9.66
C LYS A 258 7.83 -29.84 -8.95
N ALA A 259 6.82 -29.49 -8.15
CA ALA A 259 5.85 -30.46 -7.66
C ALA A 259 5.06 -31.02 -8.87
N PRO A 260 4.77 -32.33 -8.95
CA PRO A 260 4.19 -32.95 -10.13
C PRO A 260 2.69 -32.65 -10.30
N LEU A 261 2.31 -31.37 -10.32
CA LEU A 261 0.95 -30.90 -10.62
C LEU A 261 0.63 -30.95 -12.12
N LEU A 262 1.64 -31.13 -12.97
CA LEU A 262 1.45 -31.39 -14.40
C LEU A 262 0.92 -32.80 -14.65
N ILE A 263 1.29 -33.79 -13.83
CA ILE A 263 0.93 -35.21 -14.06
C ILE A 263 -0.60 -35.42 -14.02
N PRO A 264 -1.36 -34.89 -13.03
CA PRO A 264 -2.82 -35.00 -13.02
C PRO A 264 -3.50 -34.32 -14.21
N ILE A 265 -2.99 -33.15 -14.64
CA ILE A 265 -3.55 -32.40 -15.77
C ILE A 265 -3.32 -33.16 -17.08
N PHE A 266 -2.11 -33.71 -17.27
CA PHE A 266 -1.81 -34.56 -18.44
C PHE A 266 -2.63 -35.84 -18.44
N VAL A 267 -2.80 -36.50 -17.28
CA VAL A 267 -3.66 -37.70 -17.16
C VAL A 267 -5.11 -37.37 -17.50
N LEU A 268 -5.64 -36.24 -17.03
CA LEU A 268 -7.01 -35.79 -17.32
C LEU A 268 -7.18 -35.50 -18.83
N LEU A 269 -6.23 -34.82 -19.46
CA LEU A 269 -6.22 -34.56 -20.91
C LEU A 269 -6.19 -35.86 -21.73
N PHE A 270 -5.35 -36.83 -21.33
CA PHE A 270 -5.30 -38.15 -21.97
C PHE A 270 -6.64 -38.89 -21.87
N ILE A 271 -7.29 -38.81 -20.71
CA ILE A 271 -8.62 -39.41 -20.48
C ILE A 271 -9.67 -38.77 -21.40
N PHE A 272 -9.69 -37.44 -21.53
CA PHE A 272 -10.62 -36.74 -22.44
C PHE A 272 -10.42 -37.12 -23.92
N ILE A 273 -9.17 -37.24 -24.39
CA ILE A 273 -8.86 -37.67 -25.75
C ILE A 273 -9.34 -39.11 -25.99
N PHE A 274 -9.14 -40.00 -25.01
CA PHE A 274 -9.60 -41.39 -25.09
C PHE A 274 -11.12 -41.46 -25.17
N PHE A 275 -11.84 -40.80 -24.26
CA PHE A 275 -13.31 -40.81 -24.27
C PHE A 275 -13.90 -40.13 -25.52
N TYR A 276 -13.27 -39.07 -26.04
CA TYR A 276 -13.68 -38.46 -27.31
C TYR A 276 -13.68 -39.46 -28.48
N LYS A 277 -12.70 -40.38 -28.52
CA LYS A 277 -12.58 -41.37 -29.60
C LYS A 277 -13.52 -42.57 -29.44
N PHE A 278 -13.88 -42.93 -28.20
CA PHE A 278 -14.58 -44.20 -27.90
C PHE A 278 -16.04 -44.07 -27.45
N THR A 279 -16.54 -42.87 -27.13
CA THR A 279 -17.94 -42.67 -26.70
C THR A 279 -18.83 -42.19 -27.86
N THR A 280 -20.13 -42.55 -27.83
CA THR A 280 -21.18 -42.13 -28.80
C THR A 280 -21.26 -40.61 -29.01
N PHE A 281 -20.79 -39.82 -28.05
CA PHE A 281 -20.65 -38.36 -28.15
C PHE A 281 -19.61 -37.92 -29.21
N GLY A 282 -18.53 -38.68 -29.42
CA GLY A 282 -17.55 -38.42 -30.47
C GLY A 282 -18.13 -38.54 -31.89
N GLN A 283 -19.04 -39.50 -32.10
CA GLN A 283 -19.79 -39.61 -33.36
C GLN A 283 -20.74 -38.43 -33.57
N PHE A 284 -21.38 -37.95 -32.50
CA PHE A 284 -22.26 -36.77 -32.53
C PHE A 284 -21.48 -35.50 -32.92
N VAL A 285 -20.32 -35.24 -32.30
CA VAL A 285 -19.45 -34.09 -32.62
C VAL A 285 -18.90 -34.19 -34.05
N ARG A 286 -18.46 -35.38 -34.49
CA ARG A 286 -18.00 -35.59 -35.88
C ARG A 286 -19.11 -35.35 -36.90
N SER A 287 -20.36 -35.71 -36.57
CA SER A 287 -21.52 -35.44 -37.44
C SER A 287 -21.82 -33.94 -37.55
N LYS A 288 -21.66 -33.18 -36.45
CA LYS A 288 -21.84 -31.72 -36.42
C LYS A 288 -20.75 -31.01 -37.22
N ILE A 289 -19.49 -31.41 -37.08
CA ILE A 289 -18.37 -30.87 -37.86
C ILE A 289 -18.53 -31.20 -39.35
N LYS A 290 -18.97 -32.41 -39.70
CA LYS A 290 -19.27 -32.78 -41.11
C LYS A 290 -20.44 -31.96 -41.68
N ARG A 291 -21.47 -31.66 -40.87
CA ARG A 291 -22.57 -30.75 -41.26
C ARG A 291 -22.08 -29.34 -41.54
N ILE A 292 -21.19 -28.79 -40.70
CA ILE A 292 -20.61 -27.45 -40.90
C ILE A 292 -19.70 -27.42 -42.14
N LYS A 293 -18.89 -28.46 -42.36
CA LYS A 293 -18.04 -28.57 -43.57
C LYS A 293 -18.86 -28.67 -44.86
N ASN A 294 -19.95 -29.44 -44.86
CA ASN A 294 -20.86 -29.52 -46.00
C ASN A 294 -21.61 -28.19 -46.25
N MET A 295 -21.88 -27.42 -45.19
CA MET A 295 -22.49 -26.10 -45.30
C MET A 295 -21.53 -25.06 -45.90
N PHE A 296 -20.23 -25.17 -45.62
CA PHE A 296 -19.20 -24.31 -46.21
C PHE A 296 -18.90 -24.66 -47.67
N THR A 297 -18.88 -25.95 -48.03
CA THR A 297 -18.66 -26.39 -49.43
C THR A 297 -19.86 -26.11 -50.34
N ASN A 298 -21.09 -26.10 -49.81
CA ASN A 298 -22.27 -25.65 -50.55
C ASN A 298 -22.36 -24.11 -50.67
N ALA A 299 -21.66 -23.36 -49.81
CA ALA A 299 -21.63 -21.90 -49.87
C ALA A 299 -20.71 -21.38 -50.99
N ASP A 300 -19.61 -22.09 -51.28
CA ASP A 300 -18.73 -21.82 -52.44
C ASP A 300 -19.46 -21.99 -53.79
N ASP A 301 -20.43 -22.91 -53.90
CA ASP A 301 -21.23 -23.05 -55.13
C ASP A 301 -22.19 -21.85 -55.32
N THR A 302 -22.60 -21.19 -54.23
CA THR A 302 -23.47 -20.01 -54.28
C THR A 302 -22.68 -18.72 -54.53
N GLU A 303 -21.41 -18.68 -54.12
CA GLU A 303 -20.53 -17.53 -54.34
C GLU A 303 -20.06 -17.44 -55.80
N ASN A 304 -20.00 -18.57 -56.51
CA ASN A 304 -19.72 -18.61 -57.96
C ASN A 304 -20.93 -18.18 -58.84
N GLU A 305 -22.18 -18.31 -58.35
CA GLU A 305 -23.37 -17.83 -59.09
C GLU A 305 -23.58 -16.31 -58.94
N ILE A 306 -23.25 -15.73 -57.78
CA ILE A 306 -23.47 -14.30 -57.50
C ILE A 306 -22.40 -13.40 -58.18
N MET A 307 -21.21 -13.93 -58.46
CA MET A 307 -20.16 -13.19 -59.18
C MET A 307 -20.46 -12.99 -60.68
N SER A 308 -21.43 -13.71 -61.25
CA SER A 308 -21.74 -13.69 -62.69
C SER A 308 -22.63 -12.51 -63.14
N HIS A 309 -23.15 -11.71 -62.21
CA HIS A 309 -24.11 -10.63 -62.52
C HIS A 309 -23.55 -9.20 -62.42
N TYR A 310 -22.24 -9.02 -62.25
CA TYR A 310 -21.62 -7.69 -62.12
C TYR A 310 -20.43 -7.49 -63.08
N SER A 311 -20.64 -7.70 -64.37
CA SER A 311 -19.87 -7.00 -65.40
C SER A 311 -20.62 -7.01 -66.72
N ASP A 312 -21.47 -6.00 -66.93
CA ASP A 312 -21.95 -5.63 -68.26
C ASP A 312 -21.81 -4.10 -68.39
N TYR A 313 -21.28 -3.66 -69.53
CA TYR A 313 -20.66 -2.37 -69.90
C TYR A 313 -19.15 -2.24 -69.56
N ASP A 314 -18.21 -2.12 -70.51
CA ASP A 314 -18.32 -1.65 -71.90
C ASP A 314 -17.14 -2.11 -72.80
N SER A 315 -17.41 -2.15 -74.11
CA SER A 315 -16.50 -2.20 -75.27
C SER A 315 -15.74 -3.50 -75.65
N ASN A 316 -16.40 -4.25 -76.53
CA ASN A 316 -15.91 -4.86 -77.79
C ASN A 316 -14.42 -4.63 -78.16
N ILE A 317 -13.69 -5.69 -78.49
CA ILE A 317 -13.51 -6.25 -79.85
C ILE A 317 -12.56 -7.46 -79.75
N LEU A 318 -13.05 -8.60 -80.23
CA LEU A 318 -12.37 -9.87 -80.44
C LEU A 318 -11.46 -9.83 -81.66
N ASP A 319 -10.29 -10.46 -81.53
CA ASP A 319 -9.62 -11.35 -82.50
C ASP A 319 -8.19 -11.57 -81.97
N LYS A 320 -7.50 -12.70 -82.02
CA LYS A 320 -7.71 -14.12 -82.34
C LYS A 320 -6.32 -14.77 -82.09
N GLU A 321 -6.26 -16.11 -82.01
CA GLU A 321 -5.05 -16.97 -82.07
C GLU A 321 -4.28 -17.11 -80.72
N GLU A 322 -4.21 -18.29 -80.09
CA GLU A 322 -3.56 -19.57 -80.45
C GLU A 322 -2.02 -19.52 -80.31
N TYR A 323 -1.45 -20.64 -79.84
CA TYR A 323 -0.02 -20.98 -79.65
C TYR A 323 0.63 -20.53 -78.33
N ASN A 324 1.60 -21.21 -77.72
CA ASN A 324 2.03 -22.62 -77.58
C ASN A 324 3.35 -22.52 -76.74
N ILE A 325 3.64 -23.48 -75.86
CA ILE A 325 5.02 -23.96 -75.51
C ILE A 325 5.89 -22.96 -74.67
N SER A 326 6.83 -23.29 -73.77
CA SER A 326 7.44 -24.51 -73.19
C SER A 326 8.05 -24.18 -71.83
N TYR A 327 8.21 -25.23 -71.03
CA TYR A 327 9.15 -25.37 -69.91
C TYR A 327 10.61 -25.00 -70.22
N SER A 328 11.32 -24.57 -69.17
CA SER A 328 12.66 -25.11 -68.89
C SER A 328 12.98 -25.01 -67.39
N VAL A 329 13.19 -26.17 -66.77
CA VAL A 329 13.95 -26.34 -65.53
C VAL A 329 15.36 -26.79 -65.95
N LYS A 330 16.41 -26.21 -65.37
CA LYS A 330 17.48 -26.98 -64.70
C LYS A 330 18.62 -26.15 -64.11
N ASP A 331 18.94 -26.54 -62.88
CA ASP A 331 20.24 -26.78 -62.25
C ASP A 331 21.31 -25.67 -62.30
N SER A 332 21.59 -25.07 -61.13
CA SER A 332 22.83 -25.27 -60.32
C SER A 332 22.91 -24.21 -59.22
#